data_AF-A0A0C3CG74-F1
#
_entry.id   AF-A0A0C3CG74-F1
#
_cell.length_a   1.000
_cell.length_b   1.000
_cell.length_c   1.000
_cell.angle_alpha   90.00
_cell.angle_beta   90.00
_cell.angle_gamma   90.00
#
_symmetry.space_group_name_H-M   'P 1'
#
loop_
_entity.id
_entity.type
_entity.pdbx_description
1 polymer ?
#
loop_
_entity_poly.entity_id
_entity_poly.type
_entity_poly.pdbx_seq_one_letter_code
_entity_poly.pdbx_strand_id
1 'polypeptide(L)'
;MPVPTITLSNGDAVPIIDSKLIKLFGTYPPPIQRKAIRILEEFTQEIYANGSLAHLLDLKVITEAQLALQPGHRANGGKLIRLEFLDKCNWQLAQLLRYSTPSRIMEAVGPLTVVLNAYRTFNGDKKVDVVPNLYLAVALSKIAGEETRAIESYKLAMDNLYSGPLKTPQKNLIWAMANMAHLFRRLDRIPEAEEQEKLAREWILGHPYSFPPSEIRSVLHNDDGTGTHILDHPSITKLFGTIVEVAPGVAMVSEVLPLGPQDHTPRK
;
A
#
# COMPACT_ATOMS: atom_id res chain seq x y z
N MET A 1 -13.02 -26.79 1.68
CA MET A 1 -13.76 -25.73 2.39
C MET A 1 -13.74 -24.50 1.48
N PRO A 2 -14.86 -23.86 1.14
CA PRO A 2 -14.80 -22.70 0.24
C PRO A 2 -13.95 -21.57 0.86
N VAL A 3 -13.42 -20.66 0.01
CA VAL A 3 -12.71 -19.45 0.46
C VAL A 3 -13.44 -18.79 1.64
N PRO A 4 -12.76 -18.59 2.78
CA PRO A 4 -13.38 -18.00 3.96
C PRO A 4 -13.93 -16.59 3.67
N THR A 5 -15.03 -16.25 4.33
CA THR A 5 -15.66 -14.93 4.22
C THR A 5 -15.64 -14.19 5.54
N ILE A 6 -15.60 -12.88 5.48
CA ILE A 6 -15.87 -12.00 6.62
C ILE A 6 -17.17 -11.23 6.40
N THR A 7 -17.98 -11.11 7.46
CA THR A 7 -19.18 -10.29 7.44
C THR A 7 -18.81 -8.83 7.69
N LEU A 8 -19.22 -7.97 6.76
CA LEU A 8 -19.04 -6.53 6.85
C LEU A 8 -20.07 -5.91 7.81
N SER A 9 -19.85 -4.64 8.19
CA SER A 9 -20.77 -3.90 9.07
C SER A 9 -22.16 -3.69 8.48
N ASN A 10 -22.29 -3.71 7.15
CA ASN A 10 -23.58 -3.65 6.45
C ASN A 10 -24.28 -5.03 6.32
N GLY A 11 -23.69 -6.09 6.86
CA GLY A 11 -24.21 -7.46 6.81
C GLY A 11 -23.72 -8.29 5.61
N ASP A 12 -23.03 -7.69 4.64
CA ASP A 12 -22.55 -8.41 3.46
C ASP A 12 -21.43 -9.40 3.83
N ALA A 13 -21.45 -10.60 3.24
CA ALA A 13 -20.35 -11.54 3.34
C ALA A 13 -19.39 -11.34 2.16
N VAL A 14 -18.12 -11.04 2.45
CA VAL A 14 -17.08 -10.81 1.43
C VAL A 14 -15.95 -11.82 1.59
N PRO A 15 -15.45 -12.44 0.49
CA PRO A 15 -14.29 -13.34 0.55
C PRO A 15 -13.06 -12.64 1.14
N ILE A 16 -12.28 -13.35 1.94
CA ILE A 16 -11.14 -12.78 2.65
C ILE A 16 -10.00 -12.31 1.71
N ILE A 17 -10.01 -12.78 0.46
CA ILE A 17 -9.09 -12.41 -0.63
C ILE A 17 -9.71 -11.48 -1.69
N ASP A 18 -10.82 -10.81 -1.35
CA ASP A 18 -11.46 -9.80 -2.21
C ASP A 18 -10.79 -8.44 -2.03
N SER A 19 -10.47 -7.75 -3.12
CA SER A 19 -9.82 -6.43 -3.09
C SER A 19 -10.71 -5.32 -2.52
N LYS A 20 -12.04 -5.50 -2.49
CA LYS A 20 -12.98 -4.61 -1.81
C LYS A 20 -12.70 -4.53 -0.32
N LEU A 21 -12.21 -5.62 0.29
CA LEU A 21 -11.92 -5.66 1.72
C LEU A 21 -10.88 -4.59 2.10
N ILE A 22 -9.84 -4.42 1.27
CA ILE A 22 -8.74 -3.48 1.52
C ILE A 22 -9.25 -2.04 1.63
N LYS A 23 -10.21 -1.65 0.78
CA LYS A 23 -10.76 -0.28 0.74
C LYS A 23 -11.49 0.10 2.02
N LEU A 24 -12.14 -0.87 2.66
CA LEU A 24 -12.95 -0.65 3.86
C LEU A 24 -12.22 -1.03 5.14
N PHE A 25 -11.09 -1.74 5.04
CA PHE A 25 -10.45 -2.39 6.17
C PHE A 25 -10.10 -1.45 7.33
N GLY A 26 -9.54 -0.27 6.99
CA GLY A 26 -9.18 0.76 7.96
C GLY A 26 -10.38 1.35 8.72
N THR A 27 -11.60 1.16 8.23
CA THR A 27 -12.83 1.63 8.90
C THR A 27 -13.38 0.63 9.91
N TYR A 28 -12.89 -0.62 9.92
CA TYR A 28 -13.38 -1.64 10.83
C TYR A 28 -12.78 -1.52 12.22
N PRO A 29 -13.55 -1.84 13.28
CA PRO A 29 -13.02 -1.96 14.63
C PRO A 29 -11.83 -2.93 14.71
N PRO A 30 -10.81 -2.66 15.54
CA PRO A 30 -9.62 -3.52 15.67
C PRO A 30 -9.90 -5.02 15.92
N PRO A 31 -10.93 -5.44 16.69
CA PRO A 31 -11.27 -6.86 16.82
C PRO A 31 -11.63 -7.53 15.49
N ILE A 32 -12.35 -6.83 14.61
CA ILE A 32 -12.74 -7.33 13.29
C ILE A 32 -11.52 -7.40 12.37
N GLN A 33 -10.66 -6.37 12.41
CA GLN A 33 -9.40 -6.35 11.66
C GLN A 33 -8.50 -7.54 12.04
N ARG A 34 -8.30 -7.78 13.34
CA ARG A 34 -7.51 -8.93 13.83
C ARG A 34 -8.10 -10.27 13.39
N LYS A 35 -9.43 -10.42 13.46
CA LYS A 35 -10.12 -11.63 13.00
C LYS A 35 -9.89 -11.86 11.50
N ALA A 36 -10.01 -10.83 10.67
CA ALA A 36 -9.77 -10.92 9.23
C ALA A 36 -8.33 -11.36 8.92
N ILE A 37 -7.35 -10.72 9.56
CA ILE A 37 -5.92 -11.05 9.40
C ILE A 37 -5.69 -12.53 9.75
N ARG A 38 -6.19 -12.97 10.91
CA ARG A 38 -6.05 -14.37 11.34
C ARG A 38 -6.69 -15.36 10.37
N ILE A 39 -7.89 -15.08 9.87
CA ILE A 39 -8.55 -15.92 8.87
C ILE A 39 -7.70 -16.02 7.60
N LEU A 40 -7.13 -14.90 7.14
CA LEU A 40 -6.27 -14.90 5.96
C LEU A 40 -4.95 -15.64 6.20
N GLU A 41 -4.34 -15.49 7.38
CA GLU A 41 -3.14 -16.23 7.77
C GLU A 41 -3.41 -17.74 7.77
N GLU A 42 -4.47 -18.19 8.47
CA GLU A 42 -4.87 -19.60 8.53
C GLU A 42 -5.15 -20.17 7.14
N PHE A 43 -5.89 -19.42 6.31
CA PHE A 43 -6.17 -19.82 4.93
C PHE A 43 -4.91 -19.88 4.05
N THR A 44 -3.98 -18.94 4.22
CA THR A 44 -2.71 -18.97 3.51
C THR A 44 -1.86 -20.17 3.93
N GLN A 45 -1.87 -20.53 5.23
CA GLN A 45 -1.19 -21.72 5.74
C GLN A 45 -1.80 -23.02 5.23
N GLU A 46 -3.14 -23.09 5.07
CA GLU A 46 -3.81 -24.24 4.46
C GLU A 46 -3.26 -24.52 3.04
N ILE A 47 -3.00 -23.46 2.27
CA ILE A 47 -2.47 -23.56 0.89
C ILE A 47 -0.96 -23.85 0.87
N TYR A 48 -0.23 -23.42 1.90
CA TYR A 48 1.14 -23.88 2.11
C TYR A 48 1.18 -25.39 2.45
N ALA A 49 0.26 -25.87 3.28
CA ALA A 49 0.18 -27.27 3.68
C ALA A 49 -0.26 -28.18 2.53
N ASN A 50 -1.25 -27.76 1.74
CA ASN A 50 -1.74 -28.50 0.59
C ASN A 50 -1.99 -27.57 -0.61
N GLY A 51 -1.00 -27.47 -1.49
CA GLY A 51 -1.12 -26.71 -2.74
C GLY A 51 -1.52 -27.51 -3.96
N SER A 52 -2.08 -28.71 -3.79
CA SER A 52 -2.47 -29.57 -4.92
C SER A 52 -3.66 -28.98 -5.69
N LEU A 53 -3.72 -29.22 -7.00
CA LEU A 53 -4.82 -28.72 -7.83
C LEU A 53 -6.20 -29.21 -7.36
N ALA A 54 -6.29 -30.46 -6.90
CA ALA A 54 -7.52 -31.01 -6.34
C ALA A 54 -7.97 -30.23 -5.11
N HIS A 55 -7.05 -29.94 -4.19
CA HIS A 55 -7.36 -29.13 -3.02
C HIS A 55 -7.76 -27.70 -3.39
N LEU A 56 -7.06 -27.06 -4.32
CA LEU A 56 -7.41 -25.72 -4.79
C LEU A 56 -8.81 -25.68 -5.46
N LEU A 57 -9.21 -26.75 -6.17
CA LEU A 57 -10.59 -26.91 -6.68
C LEU A 57 -11.59 -27.06 -5.54
N ASP A 58 -11.29 -27.87 -4.52
CA ASP A 58 -12.14 -28.07 -3.34
C ASP A 58 -12.31 -26.79 -2.51
N LEU A 59 -11.30 -25.91 -2.54
CA LEU A 59 -11.35 -24.58 -1.94
C LEU A 59 -12.14 -23.56 -2.80
N LYS A 60 -12.49 -23.94 -4.03
CA LYS A 60 -13.10 -23.07 -5.06
C LYS A 60 -12.26 -21.82 -5.36
N VAL A 61 -10.94 -21.92 -5.21
CA VAL A 61 -10.02 -20.83 -5.56
C VAL A 61 -9.66 -20.84 -7.04
N ILE A 62 -9.77 -22.02 -7.66
CA ILE A 62 -9.68 -22.24 -9.09
C ILE A 62 -10.90 -23.02 -9.57
N THR A 63 -11.20 -22.90 -10.86
CA THR A 63 -12.32 -23.60 -11.52
C THR A 63 -11.80 -24.62 -12.53
N GLU A 64 -12.62 -25.62 -12.83
CA GLU A 64 -12.30 -26.60 -13.88
C GLU A 64 -12.10 -25.93 -15.25
N ALA A 65 -12.82 -24.84 -15.53
CA ALA A 65 -12.65 -24.03 -16.74
C ALA A 65 -11.25 -23.38 -16.81
N GLN A 66 -10.73 -22.85 -15.70
CA GLN A 66 -9.37 -22.29 -15.65
C GLN A 66 -8.30 -23.37 -15.88
N LEU A 67 -8.53 -24.59 -15.41
CA LEU A 67 -7.64 -25.73 -15.68
C LEU A 67 -7.68 -26.16 -17.14
N ALA A 68 -8.87 -26.16 -17.76
CA ALA A 68 -9.05 -26.54 -19.17
C ALA A 68 -8.39 -25.53 -20.14
N LEU A 69 -8.32 -24.25 -19.77
CA LEU A 69 -7.73 -23.17 -20.58
C LEU A 69 -6.19 -23.12 -20.54
N GLN A 70 -5.52 -23.97 -19.75
CA GLN A 70 -4.05 -24.02 -19.69
C GLN A 70 -3.45 -25.38 -20.11
N PRO A 71 -3.62 -25.84 -21.37
CA PRO A 71 -3.17 -27.17 -21.80
C PRO A 71 -1.65 -27.37 -21.77
N GLY A 72 -0.87 -26.29 -21.91
CA GLY A 72 0.60 -26.32 -22.00
C GLY A 72 1.35 -26.39 -20.67
N HIS A 73 0.64 -26.57 -19.56
CA HIS A 73 1.16 -26.42 -18.20
C HIS A 73 1.25 -27.75 -17.42
N ARG A 74 1.25 -28.90 -18.10
CA ARG A 74 1.12 -30.22 -17.45
C ARG A 74 2.30 -30.65 -16.56
N ALA A 75 3.48 -30.03 -16.64
CA ALA A 75 4.61 -30.34 -15.75
C ALA A 75 4.80 -29.32 -14.61
N ASN A 76 4.60 -28.01 -14.86
CA ASN A 76 4.85 -26.93 -13.89
C ASN A 76 3.62 -26.05 -13.57
N GLY A 77 2.49 -26.29 -14.23
CA GLY A 77 1.25 -25.50 -14.13
C GLY A 77 0.66 -25.44 -12.76
N GLY A 78 0.55 -26.59 -12.09
CA GLY A 78 0.05 -26.64 -10.72
C GLY A 78 0.92 -25.81 -9.77
N LYS A 79 2.24 -25.78 -9.98
CA LYS A 79 3.16 -24.97 -9.18
C LYS A 79 2.95 -23.47 -9.43
N LEU A 80 2.77 -23.05 -10.68
CA LEU A 80 2.55 -21.64 -11.03
C LEU A 80 1.18 -21.14 -10.56
N ILE A 81 0.12 -21.93 -10.74
CA ILE A 81 -1.23 -21.61 -10.24
C ILE A 81 -1.22 -21.45 -8.72
N ARG A 82 -0.56 -22.39 -8.02
CA ARG A 82 -0.38 -22.29 -6.57
C ARG A 82 0.37 -21.01 -6.18
N LEU A 83 1.47 -20.70 -6.90
CA LEU A 83 2.28 -19.53 -6.62
C LEU A 83 1.50 -18.22 -6.86
N GLU A 84 0.70 -18.13 -7.91
CA GLU A 84 -0.17 -16.99 -8.21
C GLU A 84 -1.20 -16.78 -7.08
N PHE A 85 -1.75 -17.86 -6.55
CA PHE A 85 -2.69 -17.75 -5.45
C PHE A 85 -2.02 -17.35 -4.13
N LEU A 86 -0.86 -17.91 -3.84
CA LEU A 86 -0.05 -17.53 -2.68
C LEU A 86 0.40 -16.06 -2.77
N ASP A 87 0.80 -15.60 -3.95
CA ASP A 87 1.11 -14.19 -4.23
C ASP A 87 -0.08 -13.30 -3.84
N LYS A 88 -1.28 -13.61 -4.35
CA LYS A 88 -2.50 -12.87 -4.03
C LYS A 88 -2.80 -12.85 -2.52
N CYS A 89 -2.69 -13.99 -1.83
CA CYS A 89 -2.96 -14.07 -0.39
C CYS A 89 -1.96 -13.26 0.43
N ASN A 90 -0.68 -13.42 0.13
CA ASN A 90 0.39 -12.73 0.85
C ASN A 90 0.38 -11.21 0.57
N TRP A 91 0.05 -10.81 -0.65
CA TRP A 91 -0.12 -9.39 -0.98
C TRP A 91 -1.28 -8.77 -0.20
N GLN A 92 -2.44 -9.42 -0.20
CA GLN A 92 -3.59 -8.95 0.57
C GLN A 92 -3.27 -8.92 2.07
N LEU A 93 -2.59 -9.93 2.61
CA LEU A 93 -2.18 -9.97 4.00
C LEU A 93 -1.27 -8.79 4.37
N ALA A 94 -0.28 -8.47 3.53
CA ALA A 94 0.59 -7.31 3.74
C ALA A 94 -0.21 -5.99 3.77
N GLN A 95 -1.23 -5.86 2.94
CA GLN A 95 -2.13 -4.70 2.93
C GLN A 95 -3.00 -4.64 4.18
N LEU A 96 -3.59 -5.76 4.63
CA LEU A 96 -4.36 -5.80 5.88
C LEU A 96 -3.48 -5.45 7.09
N LEU A 97 -2.25 -5.96 7.14
CA LEU A 97 -1.29 -5.63 8.19
C LEU A 97 -0.97 -4.13 8.19
N ARG A 98 -0.75 -3.52 7.02
CA ARG A 98 -0.57 -2.07 6.89
C ARG A 98 -1.75 -1.28 7.47
N TYR A 99 -2.96 -1.61 7.02
CA TYR A 99 -4.17 -0.83 7.32
C TYR A 99 -4.86 -1.21 8.63
N SER A 100 -4.25 -2.09 9.43
CA SER A 100 -4.72 -2.39 10.78
C SER A 100 -4.45 -1.25 11.75
N THR A 101 -5.19 -1.21 12.86
CA THR A 101 -5.02 -0.21 13.92
C THR A 101 -4.78 -0.89 15.28
N PRO A 102 -3.60 -0.71 15.91
CA PRO A 102 -2.41 -0.06 15.35
C PRO A 102 -1.86 -0.84 14.14
N SER A 103 -1.06 -0.18 13.30
CA SER A 103 -0.47 -0.82 12.12
C SER A 103 0.46 -1.96 12.52
N ARG A 104 0.31 -3.11 11.86
CA ARG A 104 1.14 -4.32 12.02
C ARG A 104 2.08 -4.51 10.83
N ILE A 105 2.41 -3.44 10.10
CA ILE A 105 3.22 -3.50 8.87
C ILE A 105 4.56 -4.24 9.05
N MET A 106 5.16 -4.20 10.23
CA MET A 106 6.42 -4.92 10.51
C MET A 106 6.29 -6.44 10.35
N GLU A 107 5.10 -7.00 10.55
CA GLU A 107 4.83 -8.43 10.38
C GLU A 107 4.73 -8.83 8.90
N ALA A 108 4.62 -7.86 7.98
CA ALA A 108 4.45 -8.10 6.56
C ALA A 108 5.73 -8.52 5.82
N VAL A 109 6.91 -8.53 6.48
CA VAL A 109 8.19 -8.89 5.84
C VAL A 109 8.14 -10.27 5.18
N GLY A 110 7.61 -11.28 5.87
CA GLY A 110 7.45 -12.64 5.34
C GLY A 110 6.55 -12.65 4.10
N PRO A 111 5.29 -12.19 4.20
CA PRO A 111 4.38 -12.11 3.06
C PRO A 111 4.94 -11.34 1.86
N LEU A 112 5.57 -10.18 2.09
CA LEU A 112 6.15 -9.36 1.03
C LEU A 112 7.33 -10.05 0.33
N THR A 113 8.11 -10.84 1.07
CA THR A 113 9.20 -11.65 0.48
C THR A 113 8.63 -12.69 -0.48
N VAL A 114 7.50 -13.31 -0.15
CA VAL A 114 6.82 -14.27 -1.04
C VAL A 114 6.33 -13.57 -2.31
N VAL A 115 5.69 -12.41 -2.18
CA VAL A 115 5.18 -11.61 -3.31
C VAL A 115 6.31 -11.23 -4.27
N LEU A 116 7.41 -10.70 -3.74
CA LEU A 116 8.56 -10.31 -4.56
C LEU A 116 9.22 -11.50 -5.26
N ASN A 117 9.31 -12.66 -4.59
CA ASN A 117 9.84 -13.88 -5.20
C ASN A 117 8.91 -14.44 -6.28
N ALA A 118 7.59 -14.38 -6.06
CA ALA A 118 6.60 -14.76 -7.06
C ALA A 118 6.72 -13.85 -8.29
N TYR A 119 6.79 -12.53 -8.09
CA TYR A 119 6.97 -11.57 -9.18
C TYR A 119 8.22 -11.87 -10.02
N ARG A 120 9.38 -12.11 -9.39
CA ARG A 120 10.62 -12.49 -10.09
C ARG A 120 10.45 -13.79 -10.87
N THR A 121 9.75 -14.77 -10.30
CA THR A 121 9.47 -16.05 -10.97
C THR A 121 8.63 -15.85 -12.24
N PHE A 122 7.63 -14.95 -12.20
CA PHE A 122 6.75 -14.69 -13.34
C PHE A 122 7.35 -13.73 -14.39
N ASN A 123 8.21 -12.81 -13.96
CA ASN A 123 8.63 -11.67 -14.78
C ASN A 123 10.14 -11.60 -15.07
N GLY A 124 10.94 -12.46 -14.43
CA GLY A 124 12.40 -12.45 -14.46
C GLY A 124 13.03 -11.44 -13.50
N ASP A 125 14.31 -11.65 -13.19
CA ASP A 125 15.05 -10.90 -12.15
C ASP A 125 15.30 -9.42 -12.50
N LYS A 126 15.17 -9.05 -13.77
CA LYS A 126 15.42 -7.67 -14.23
C LYS A 126 14.23 -6.73 -13.99
N LYS A 127 13.04 -7.27 -13.72
CA LYS A 127 11.86 -6.45 -13.43
C LYS A 127 11.70 -6.29 -11.93
N VAL A 128 11.38 -5.07 -11.51
CA VAL A 128 11.12 -4.71 -10.12
C VAL A 128 9.64 -4.38 -9.97
N ASP A 129 8.98 -4.99 -9.00
CA ASP A 129 7.66 -4.54 -8.56
C ASP A 129 7.83 -3.45 -7.50
N VAL A 130 7.59 -2.21 -7.89
CA VAL A 130 7.89 -1.03 -7.07
C VAL A 130 7.05 -1.03 -5.79
N VAL A 131 5.76 -1.35 -5.88
CA VAL A 131 4.84 -1.16 -4.75
C VAL A 131 5.14 -2.13 -3.59
N PRO A 132 5.30 -3.44 -3.80
CA PRO A 132 5.71 -4.35 -2.73
C PRO A 132 7.10 -4.04 -2.18
N ASN A 133 8.05 -3.52 -2.97
CA ASN A 133 9.35 -3.08 -2.44
C ASN A 133 9.22 -1.86 -1.52
N LEU A 134 8.35 -0.89 -1.84
CA LEU A 134 8.04 0.22 -0.94
C LEU A 134 7.43 -0.28 0.38
N TYR A 135 6.50 -1.24 0.32
CA TYR A 135 5.93 -1.87 1.52
C TYR A 135 7.01 -2.60 2.33
N LEU A 136 7.90 -3.33 1.68
CA LEU A 136 8.98 -4.08 2.34
C LEU A 136 9.95 -3.13 3.04
N ALA A 137 10.33 -2.04 2.37
CA ALA A 137 11.17 -1.00 2.98
C ALA A 137 10.54 -0.45 4.25
N VAL A 138 9.24 -0.11 4.23
CA VAL A 138 8.54 0.37 5.42
C VAL A 138 8.46 -0.70 6.50
N ALA A 139 8.12 -1.95 6.16
CA ALA A 139 8.05 -3.05 7.12
C ALA A 139 9.39 -3.25 7.85
N LEU A 140 10.50 -3.30 7.09
CA LEU A 140 11.86 -3.44 7.62
C LEU A 140 12.28 -2.22 8.45
N SER A 141 11.87 -1.00 8.06
CA SER A 141 12.21 0.23 8.81
C SER A 141 11.72 0.24 10.25
N LYS A 142 10.71 -0.58 10.57
CA LYS A 142 10.14 -0.73 11.91
C LYS A 142 10.83 -1.81 12.75
N ILE A 143 11.77 -2.57 12.19
CA ILE A 143 12.47 -3.66 12.85
C ILE A 143 13.91 -3.21 13.17
N ALA A 144 14.31 -3.30 14.43
CA ALA A 144 15.68 -2.95 14.83
C ALA A 144 16.69 -3.94 14.22
N GLY A 145 17.75 -3.42 13.61
CA GLY A 145 18.80 -4.21 12.95
C GLY A 145 18.55 -4.46 11.46
N GLU A 146 17.39 -4.06 10.93
CA GLU A 146 17.00 -4.25 9.53
C GLU A 146 17.14 -2.97 8.69
N GLU A 147 17.75 -1.93 9.24
CA GLU A 147 17.76 -0.59 8.64
C GLU A 147 18.46 -0.55 7.28
N THR A 148 19.57 -1.26 7.12
CA THR A 148 20.28 -1.36 5.83
C THR A 148 19.40 -1.98 4.76
N ARG A 149 18.73 -3.10 5.08
CA ARG A 149 17.82 -3.78 4.15
C ARG A 149 16.60 -2.94 3.81
N ALA A 150 16.10 -2.13 4.76
CA ALA A 150 15.04 -1.17 4.51
C ALA A 150 15.46 -0.12 3.48
N ILE A 151 16.66 0.46 3.64
CA ILE A 151 17.20 1.47 2.74
C ILE A 151 17.47 0.89 1.35
N GLU A 152 18.03 -0.32 1.26
CA GLU A 152 18.27 -1.00 -0.02
C GLU A 152 16.97 -1.29 -0.77
N SER A 153 15.96 -1.82 -0.08
CA SER A 153 14.64 -2.10 -0.68
C SER A 153 13.98 -0.81 -1.16
N TYR A 154 14.12 0.28 -0.40
CA TYR A 154 13.60 1.59 -0.78
C TYR A 154 14.31 2.14 -2.02
N LYS A 155 15.65 2.14 -2.03
CA LYS A 155 16.44 2.59 -3.20
C LYS A 155 16.09 1.80 -4.45
N LEU A 156 16.00 0.48 -4.34
CA LEU A 156 15.61 -0.38 -5.46
C LEU A 156 14.25 0.03 -6.05
N ALA A 157 13.27 0.34 -5.19
CA ALA A 157 11.96 0.83 -5.62
C ALA A 157 12.04 2.21 -6.30
N MET A 158 12.81 3.14 -5.71
CA MET A 158 12.95 4.51 -6.22
C MET A 158 13.68 4.55 -7.57
N ASP A 159 14.74 3.77 -7.73
CA ASP A 159 15.50 3.66 -8.99
C ASP A 159 14.65 3.07 -10.14
N ASN A 160 13.56 2.38 -9.79
CA ASN A 160 12.64 1.73 -10.73
C ASN A 160 11.26 2.39 -10.78
N LEU A 161 11.08 3.58 -10.20
CA LEU A 161 9.78 4.23 -10.08
C LEU A 161 9.08 4.44 -11.44
N TYR A 162 9.86 4.62 -12.51
CA TYR A 162 9.38 4.88 -13.88
C TYR A 162 9.54 3.69 -14.84
N SER A 163 10.14 2.57 -14.40
CA SER A 163 10.41 1.41 -15.26
C SER A 163 9.32 0.34 -15.21
N GLY A 164 8.32 0.49 -14.34
CA GLY A 164 7.21 -0.44 -14.17
C GLY A 164 6.06 -0.26 -15.19
N PRO A 165 5.24 -1.31 -15.42
CA PRO A 165 4.11 -1.27 -16.37
C PRO A 165 2.93 -0.40 -15.90
N LEU A 166 2.89 -0.03 -14.62
CA LEU A 166 1.84 0.80 -14.02
C LEU A 166 2.49 1.97 -13.27
N LYS A 167 1.89 3.17 -13.37
CA LYS A 167 2.27 4.30 -12.53
C LYS A 167 2.06 3.92 -11.07
N THR A 168 3.13 3.95 -10.28
CA THR A 168 3.08 3.70 -8.83
C THR A 168 2.02 4.60 -8.18
N PRO A 169 1.05 4.04 -7.44
CA PRO A 169 0.05 4.85 -6.75
C PRO A 169 0.73 5.83 -5.79
N GLN A 170 0.51 7.12 -6.02
CA GLN A 170 1.24 8.19 -5.32
C GLN A 170 1.06 8.16 -3.80
N LYS A 171 -0.09 7.68 -3.31
CA LYS A 171 -0.33 7.42 -1.87
C LYS A 171 0.70 6.48 -1.26
N ASN A 172 1.08 5.42 -1.97
CA ASN A 172 2.06 4.46 -1.46
C ASN A 172 3.46 5.06 -1.44
N LEU A 173 3.79 5.87 -2.45
CA LEU A 173 5.08 6.56 -2.52
C LEU A 173 5.24 7.57 -1.38
N ILE A 174 4.26 8.46 -1.19
CA ILE A 174 4.29 9.50 -0.15
C ILE A 174 4.31 8.89 1.25
N TRP A 175 3.53 7.82 1.46
CA TRP A 175 3.59 7.05 2.71
C TRP A 175 4.96 6.44 2.97
N ALA A 176 5.58 5.83 1.95
CA ALA A 176 6.90 5.26 2.07
C ALA A 176 7.96 6.34 2.36
N MET A 177 7.92 7.47 1.64
CA MET A 177 8.79 8.63 1.88
C MET A 177 8.72 9.11 3.33
N ALA A 178 7.51 9.24 3.90
CA ALA A 178 7.36 9.66 5.30
C ALA A 178 7.97 8.67 6.30
N ASN A 179 7.77 7.36 6.08
CA ASN A 179 8.35 6.33 6.95
C ASN A 179 9.88 6.27 6.81
N MET A 180 10.40 6.45 5.59
CA MET A 180 11.85 6.47 5.36
C MET A 180 12.48 7.74 5.92
N ALA A 181 11.82 8.90 5.85
CA ALA A 181 12.27 10.11 6.51
C ALA A 181 12.41 9.91 8.03
N HIS A 182 11.41 9.29 8.65
CA HIS A 182 11.46 8.95 10.07
C HIS A 182 12.62 7.99 10.38
N LEU A 183 12.85 6.96 9.56
CA LEU A 183 14.01 6.07 9.69
C LEU A 183 15.33 6.85 9.59
N PHE A 184 15.48 7.72 8.60
CA PHE A 184 16.70 8.50 8.40
C PHE A 184 16.98 9.41 9.59
N ARG A 185 15.96 10.07 10.17
CA ARG A 185 16.12 10.84 11.42
C ARG A 185 16.58 9.98 12.58
N ARG A 186 16.00 8.79 12.75
CA ARG A 186 16.39 7.82 13.79
C ARG A 186 17.86 7.36 13.66
N LEU A 187 18.40 7.42 12.44
CA LEU A 187 19.80 7.11 12.11
C LEU A 187 20.71 8.34 12.07
N ASP A 188 20.23 9.52 12.49
CA ASP A 188 20.95 10.81 12.41
C ASP A 188 21.36 11.21 10.97
N ARG A 189 20.65 10.70 9.97
CA ARG A 189 20.82 11.02 8.54
C ARG A 189 19.87 12.13 8.12
N ILE A 190 20.04 13.30 8.75
CA ILE A 190 19.12 14.43 8.63
C ILE A 190 18.96 14.92 7.17
N PRO A 191 20.03 15.09 6.36
CA PRO A 191 19.88 15.56 4.98
C PRO A 191 18.98 14.65 4.12
N GLU A 192 19.15 13.33 4.24
CA GLU A 192 18.33 12.37 3.51
C GLU A 192 16.88 12.36 4.00
N ALA A 193 16.65 12.56 5.30
CA ALA A 193 15.30 12.71 5.83
C ALA A 193 14.61 13.94 5.23
N GLU A 194 15.28 15.09 5.23
CA GLU A 194 14.74 16.35 4.70
C GLU A 194 14.46 16.27 3.19
N GLU A 195 15.28 15.54 2.44
CA GLU A 195 15.04 15.26 1.02
C GLU A 195 13.73 14.49 0.80
N GLN A 196 13.49 13.41 1.55
CA GLN A 196 12.24 12.64 1.43
C GLN A 196 11.02 13.49 1.81
N GLU A 197 11.13 14.26 2.89
CA GLU A 197 10.04 15.14 3.32
C GLU A 197 9.75 16.24 2.30
N LYS A 198 10.80 16.82 1.70
CA LYS A 198 10.68 17.84 0.64
C LYS A 198 9.95 17.27 -0.58
N LEU A 199 10.37 16.11 -1.08
CA LEU A 199 9.74 15.47 -2.24
C LEU A 199 8.26 15.16 -1.98
N ALA A 200 7.94 14.65 -0.79
CA ALA A 200 6.55 14.39 -0.39
C ALA A 200 5.72 15.69 -0.35
N ARG A 201 6.25 16.77 0.25
CA ARG A 201 5.58 18.08 0.30
C ARG A 201 5.39 18.69 -1.09
N GLU A 202 6.42 18.67 -1.93
CA GLU A 202 6.36 19.20 -3.30
C GLU A 202 5.28 18.49 -4.11
N TRP A 203 5.17 17.17 -3.97
CA TRP A 203 4.09 16.43 -4.63
C TRP A 203 2.71 16.88 -4.13
N ILE A 204 2.50 16.99 -2.81
CA ILE A 204 1.22 17.41 -2.21
C ILE A 204 0.84 18.82 -2.68
N LEU A 205 1.80 19.75 -2.65
CA LEU A 205 1.59 21.14 -3.08
C LEU A 205 1.33 21.27 -4.58
N GLY A 206 1.95 20.43 -5.41
CA GLY A 206 1.73 20.38 -6.85
C GLY A 206 0.42 19.69 -7.24
N HIS A 207 -0.19 18.93 -6.33
CA HIS A 207 -1.40 18.14 -6.59
C HIS A 207 -2.46 18.34 -5.49
N PRO A 208 -2.87 19.59 -5.21
CA PRO A 208 -3.72 19.92 -4.05
C PRO A 208 -5.12 19.28 -4.10
N TYR A 209 -5.55 18.81 -5.26
CA TYR A 209 -6.86 18.18 -5.49
C TYR A 209 -6.79 16.68 -5.73
N SER A 210 -5.61 16.06 -5.66
CA SER A 210 -5.50 14.61 -5.84
C SER A 210 -6.11 13.85 -4.67
N PHE A 211 -5.94 14.34 -3.44
CA PHE A 211 -6.50 13.74 -2.24
C PHE A 211 -6.96 14.82 -1.26
N PRO A 212 -8.07 14.61 -0.53
CA PRO A 212 -8.49 15.50 0.53
C PRO A 212 -7.48 15.49 1.70
N PRO A 213 -7.30 16.62 2.41
CA PRO A 213 -6.41 16.71 3.56
C PRO A 213 -6.58 15.60 4.60
N SER A 214 -7.80 15.19 4.94
CA SER A 214 -8.09 14.09 5.88
C SER A 214 -7.48 12.77 5.43
N GLU A 215 -7.54 12.49 4.12
CA GLU A 215 -6.95 11.29 3.56
C GLU A 215 -5.42 11.36 3.59
N ILE A 216 -4.82 12.51 3.25
CA ILE A 216 -3.36 12.68 3.35
C ILE A 216 -2.89 12.50 4.80
N ARG A 217 -3.61 13.07 5.77
CA ARG A 217 -3.33 12.88 7.20
C ARG A 217 -3.42 11.40 7.58
N SER A 218 -4.46 10.69 7.18
CA SER A 218 -4.62 9.25 7.47
C SER A 218 -3.53 8.38 6.85
N VAL A 219 -2.99 8.78 5.69
CA VAL A 219 -1.92 8.05 5.01
C VAL A 219 -0.57 8.30 5.66
N LEU A 220 -0.32 9.51 6.15
CA LEU A 220 0.98 9.93 6.67
C LEU A 220 1.15 9.79 8.17
N HIS A 221 0.07 9.90 8.94
CA HIS A 221 0.11 9.90 10.39
C HIS A 221 0.22 8.47 10.94
N ASN A 222 1.26 8.21 11.74
CA ASN A 222 1.39 7.03 12.60
C ASN A 222 1.69 7.49 14.03
N ASP A 223 1.43 6.59 15.00
CA ASP A 223 1.61 6.84 16.44
C ASP A 223 3.07 7.17 16.86
N ASP A 224 4.05 6.86 16.00
CA ASP A 224 5.48 7.11 16.24
C ASP A 224 5.98 8.49 15.78
N GLY A 225 5.07 9.38 15.38
CA GLY A 225 5.40 10.71 14.87
C GLY A 225 5.85 10.72 13.40
N THR A 226 5.73 9.60 12.68
CA THR A 226 5.91 9.58 11.22
C THR A 226 5.01 10.64 10.56
N GLY A 227 5.56 11.35 9.56
CA GLY A 227 4.81 12.32 8.76
C GLY A 227 4.61 13.69 9.38
N THR A 228 4.93 13.90 10.66
CA THR A 228 4.81 15.20 11.36
C THR A 228 5.55 16.33 10.63
N HIS A 229 6.82 16.15 10.30
CA HIS A 229 7.63 17.14 9.56
C HIS A 229 7.12 17.45 8.13
N ILE A 230 6.25 16.61 7.58
CA ILE A 230 5.56 16.87 6.31
C ILE A 230 4.28 17.64 6.59
N LEU A 231 3.44 17.13 7.49
CA LEU A 231 2.09 17.65 7.77
C LEU A 231 2.09 19.01 8.48
N ASP A 232 3.07 19.28 9.34
CA ASP A 232 3.15 20.50 10.14
C ASP A 232 3.92 21.62 9.43
N HIS A 233 4.45 21.35 8.23
CA HIS A 233 5.18 22.35 7.45
C HIS A 233 4.26 23.53 7.08
N PRO A 234 4.70 24.79 7.25
CA PRO A 234 3.83 25.97 7.05
C PRO A 234 3.08 25.99 5.71
N SER A 235 3.74 25.60 4.62
CA SER A 235 3.11 25.52 3.29
C SER A 235 1.98 24.49 3.21
N ILE A 236 2.11 23.34 3.88
CA ILE A 236 1.09 22.29 3.91
C ILE A 236 -0.08 22.73 4.78
N THR A 237 0.21 23.26 5.97
CA THR A 237 -0.81 23.82 6.87
C THR A 237 -1.61 24.92 6.17
N LYS A 238 -0.94 25.82 5.44
CA LYS A 238 -1.60 26.87 4.65
C LYS A 238 -2.51 26.29 3.56
N LEU A 239 -2.02 25.32 2.79
CA LEU A 239 -2.82 24.67 1.74
C LEU A 239 -4.06 24.01 2.35
N PHE A 240 -3.90 23.21 3.39
CA PHE A 240 -5.02 22.50 4.02
C PHE A 240 -6.05 23.45 4.62
N GLY A 241 -5.63 24.61 5.14
CA GLY A 241 -6.55 25.66 5.61
C GLY A 241 -7.41 26.30 4.51
N THR A 242 -7.03 26.17 3.24
CA THR A 242 -7.82 26.68 2.10
C THR A 242 -8.82 25.68 1.52
N ILE A 243 -8.75 24.41 1.93
CA ILE A 243 -9.59 23.33 1.41
C ILE A 243 -10.70 23.04 2.42
N VAL A 244 -11.96 23.12 1.97
CA VAL A 244 -13.12 22.79 2.81
C VAL A 244 -13.55 21.37 2.52
N GLU A 245 -13.46 20.49 3.51
CA GLU A 245 -14.00 19.13 3.39
C GLU A 245 -15.47 19.09 3.82
N VAL A 246 -16.34 18.69 2.90
CA VAL A 246 -17.80 18.62 3.13
C VAL A 246 -18.17 17.29 3.79
N ALA A 247 -17.32 16.27 3.63
CA ALA A 247 -17.37 14.98 4.31
C ALA A 247 -15.96 14.34 4.27
N PRO A 248 -15.64 13.34 5.13
CA PRO A 248 -14.39 12.59 4.99
C PRO A 248 -14.26 12.04 3.56
N GLY A 249 -13.19 12.42 2.86
CA GLY A 249 -13.00 12.00 1.47
C GLY A 249 -13.61 12.91 0.39
N VAL A 250 -14.29 14.01 0.75
CA VAL A 250 -14.95 14.94 -0.20
C VAL A 250 -14.56 16.39 0.11
N ALA A 251 -13.89 17.05 -0.83
CA ALA A 251 -13.44 18.44 -0.69
C ALA A 251 -14.11 19.39 -1.71
N MET A 252 -14.43 20.60 -1.26
CA MET A 252 -14.81 21.76 -2.07
C MET A 252 -13.86 22.94 -1.77
N VAL A 253 -13.70 23.82 -2.76
CA VAL A 253 -12.88 25.03 -2.62
C VAL A 253 -13.69 26.09 -1.88
N SER A 254 -13.13 26.66 -0.81
CA SER A 254 -13.64 27.91 -0.26
C SER A 254 -13.25 29.03 -1.22
N GLU A 255 -14.21 29.64 -1.91
CA GLU A 255 -14.00 30.86 -2.68
C GLU A 255 -13.59 32.02 -1.76
N VAL A 256 -12.31 32.11 -1.42
CA VAL A 256 -11.69 33.36 -0.96
C VAL A 256 -10.27 33.44 -1.53
N LEU A 257 -10.19 33.73 -2.83
CA LEU A 257 -9.02 34.39 -3.39
C LEU A 257 -9.39 35.86 -3.65
N PRO A 258 -8.68 36.85 -3.09
CA PRO A 258 -8.85 38.22 -3.52
C PRO A 258 -8.29 38.34 -4.94
N LEU A 259 -9.18 38.41 -5.93
CA LEU A 259 -8.82 38.85 -7.27
C LEU A 259 -8.33 40.29 -7.17
N GLY A 260 -7.02 40.48 -7.17
CA GLY A 260 -6.41 41.80 -7.36
C GLY A 260 -6.88 42.40 -8.70
N PRO A 261 -7.07 43.73 -8.79
CA PRO A 261 -7.64 44.35 -9.97
C PRO A 261 -6.69 44.19 -11.17
N GLN A 262 -7.22 43.64 -12.27
CA GLN A 262 -6.53 43.66 -13.56
C GLN A 262 -6.74 45.03 -14.21
N ASP A 263 -5.71 45.87 -14.10
CA ASP A 263 -5.66 47.15 -14.81
C ASP A 263 -5.13 46.89 -16.23
N HIS A 264 -6.07 46.76 -17.19
CA HIS A 264 -5.76 46.66 -18.61
C HIS A 264 -5.87 48.05 -19.24
N THR A 265 -4.82 48.85 -19.15
CA THR A 265 -4.63 49.97 -20.09
C THR A 265 -3.85 49.50 -21.32
N PRO A 266 -4.42 49.56 -22.53
CA PRO A 266 -3.70 49.26 -23.76
C PRO A 266 -2.76 50.43 -24.12
N ARG A 267 -1.47 50.15 -24.28
CA ARG A 267 -0.53 51.11 -24.86
C ARG A 267 -0.82 51.28 -26.36
N LYS A 268 -1.08 52.51 -26.79
CA LYS A 268 -0.85 52.98 -28.15
C LYS A 268 0.57 53.53 -28.26
#